data_AF-A0A6N2K8C4-F1
#
_entry.id   AF-A0A6N2K8C4-F1
#
_cell.length_a   1.000
_cell.length_b   1.000
_cell.length_c   1.000
_cell.angle_alpha   90.00
_cell.angle_beta   90.00
_cell.angle_gamma   90.00
#
_symmetry.space_group_name_H-M   'P 1'
#
loop_
_entity.id
_entity.type
_entity.pdbx_description
1 polymer ?
#
loop_
_entity_poly.entity_id
_entity_poly.type
_entity_poly.pdbx_seq_one_letter_code
_entity_poly.pdbx_strand_id
1 'polypeptide(L)'
;MVGYGNEEQVLGGVGSEDLSLSHPDPVVLELNRLQNLLKESWGLHKEKLRLGGATEALKDKAIEEFRNGVGKLEEKLGVMENLVESKNLEIKKLKNEKKDAFAAQYAAEATLRRVHANQKDDDSPPFESVIAPLEAEIKMYKNEIAALQEDKKAMERLTKSKESALLEAEGILRSALERALIVEEVQNQNYELRRQIEICQEENRILEKTNRQKVLEVEKLSQTILELEEAILAAGAAANTIRDYRRQISELNEEKRVLERELAKTRVSHNRVATVVANEWKDENDKVMPVKLWLEERRLLQAEMQRLKDKLAVSERTANAEAQLKEKMKLRLKTWKRFKACIDNGGIRKRSTSQPRGSTISRSSPLRQPSIETENASAVGIHNRADRFKKKCGSGENLLRKGMWMSRSKVVDSGGKENAEVKTNTDSYIDKHKSNDAAISAETNSKVGGNEDLQSKGGTISSSEDVVSGFLYDRLREEVINLRKYCETKECSLNAKDQEIQMLMKKVDALTKSIEVEFRKVKREAAAREKEAVSAKPNKPKRFGVITYSKRRLGIPSKSRALRLELRISNQISTSTSPELTPDSKYR
;
A
#
# COMPACT_ATOMS: atom_id res chain seq x y z
N MET A 1 -35.43 105.05 -74.84
CA MET A 1 -36.79 105.63 -74.77
C MET A 1 -36.78 106.81 -75.73
N VAL A 2 -37.51 106.84 -76.87
CA VAL A 2 -38.98 106.72 -77.08
C VAL A 2 -39.70 107.97 -76.58
N GLY A 3 -40.46 108.74 -77.39
CA GLY A 3 -40.67 108.72 -78.86
C GLY A 3 -41.93 109.52 -79.30
N TYR A 4 -42.08 109.80 -80.63
CA TYR A 4 -43.29 110.29 -81.37
C TYR A 4 -43.92 111.67 -80.95
N GLY A 5 -44.64 112.43 -81.80
CA GLY A 5 -44.85 112.41 -83.27
C GLY A 5 -45.99 113.36 -83.78
N ASN A 6 -45.86 113.89 -85.00
CA ASN A 6 -46.89 114.45 -85.95
C ASN A 6 -47.70 115.73 -85.52
N GLU A 7 -48.49 116.47 -86.35
CA GLU A 7 -49.03 116.30 -87.74
C GLU A 7 -49.36 117.65 -88.50
N GLU A 8 -49.98 117.56 -89.69
CA GLU A 8 -50.05 118.42 -90.91
C GLU A 8 -50.88 119.77 -91.05
N GLN A 9 -50.56 120.55 -92.12
CA GLN A 9 -51.39 121.31 -93.15
C GLN A 9 -52.34 122.53 -92.81
N VAL A 10 -52.77 123.51 -93.69
CA VAL A 10 -52.37 124.08 -95.03
C VAL A 10 -53.03 125.49 -95.35
N LEU A 11 -53.21 125.93 -96.63
CA LEU A 11 -53.66 127.26 -97.21
C LEU A 11 -55.20 127.37 -97.51
N GLY A 12 -55.88 128.46 -98.00
CA GLY A 12 -55.62 129.91 -98.36
C GLY A 12 -56.56 130.51 -99.48
N GLY A 13 -56.73 131.87 -99.70
CA GLY A 13 -57.55 132.52 -100.81
C GLY A 13 -57.73 134.10 -100.84
N VAL A 14 -58.00 134.79 -102.00
CA VAL A 14 -57.83 136.30 -102.27
C VAL A 14 -58.61 136.96 -103.54
N GLY A 15 -58.86 138.33 -103.66
CA GLY A 15 -59.09 139.19 -104.92
C GLY A 15 -60.08 140.46 -104.83
N SER A 16 -60.32 141.49 -105.72
CA SER A 16 -59.64 142.34 -106.81
C SER A 16 -60.49 143.61 -107.33
N GLU A 17 -60.06 144.51 -108.28
CA GLU A 17 -60.63 145.90 -108.68
C GLU A 17 -60.62 146.36 -110.25
N ASP A 18 -60.61 147.67 -110.71
CA ASP A 18 -61.03 148.23 -112.10
C ASP A 18 -60.36 149.58 -112.75
N LEU A 19 -60.78 150.11 -113.97
CA LEU A 19 -60.69 151.48 -114.70
C LEU A 19 -60.07 151.57 -116.19
N SER A 20 -60.12 152.56 -117.17
CA SER A 20 -60.45 154.05 -117.40
C SER A 20 -60.68 154.54 -118.93
N LEU A 21 -60.55 155.85 -119.37
CA LEU A 21 -61.09 156.55 -120.65
C LEU A 21 -60.11 157.48 -121.52
N SER A 22 -60.26 157.65 -122.88
CA SER A 22 -59.96 158.87 -123.77
C SER A 22 -59.73 158.59 -125.31
N HIS A 23 -59.31 159.57 -126.15
CA HIS A 23 -59.31 159.48 -127.66
C HIS A 23 -58.23 160.40 -128.39
N PRO A 24 -58.17 160.64 -129.74
CA PRO A 24 -56.90 160.52 -130.53
C PRO A 24 -56.52 161.64 -131.57
N ASP A 25 -55.40 161.43 -132.29
CA ASP A 25 -54.86 162.09 -133.52
C ASP A 25 -54.04 161.00 -134.30
N PRO A 26 -53.74 161.06 -135.62
CA PRO A 26 -53.08 159.94 -136.32
C PRO A 26 -51.70 159.53 -135.76
N VAL A 27 -50.91 160.46 -135.21
CA VAL A 27 -49.63 160.10 -134.55
C VAL A 27 -49.89 159.40 -133.21
N VAL A 28 -50.99 159.75 -132.54
CA VAL A 28 -51.44 159.11 -131.30
C VAL A 28 -51.98 157.69 -131.56
N LEU A 29 -52.53 157.41 -132.75
CA LEU A 29 -53.00 156.06 -133.12
C LEU A 29 -51.85 155.05 -133.28
N GLU A 30 -50.72 155.45 -133.88
CA GLU A 30 -49.51 154.61 -133.93
C GLU A 30 -48.94 154.38 -132.51
N LEU A 31 -48.87 155.42 -131.67
CA LEU A 31 -48.46 155.30 -130.26
C LEU A 31 -49.37 154.33 -129.48
N ASN A 32 -50.69 154.41 -129.66
CA ASN A 32 -51.65 153.54 -128.97
C ASN A 32 -51.57 152.09 -129.48
N ARG A 33 -51.27 151.88 -130.77
CA ARG A 33 -51.01 150.54 -131.33
C ARG A 33 -49.78 149.89 -130.70
N LEU A 34 -48.69 150.65 -130.56
CA LEU A 34 -47.47 150.20 -129.87
C LEU A 34 -47.72 149.95 -128.36
N GLN A 35 -48.53 150.79 -127.71
CA GLN A 35 -48.87 150.66 -126.30
C GLN A 35 -49.67 149.37 -125.99
N ASN A 36 -50.55 148.92 -126.89
CA ASN A 36 -51.29 147.67 -126.72
C ASN A 36 -50.39 146.43 -126.94
N LEU A 37 -49.52 146.45 -127.96
CA LEU A 37 -48.51 145.40 -128.17
C LEU A 37 -47.60 145.23 -126.95
N LEU A 38 -47.22 146.34 -126.30
CA LEU A 38 -46.50 146.29 -125.04
C LEU A 38 -47.36 145.60 -123.96
N LYS A 39 -48.58 146.07 -123.72
CA LYS A 39 -49.46 145.60 -122.63
C LYS A 39 -49.75 144.09 -122.69
N GLU A 40 -49.95 143.53 -123.88
CA GLU A 40 -50.28 142.11 -124.06
C GLU A 40 -49.09 141.19 -123.78
N SER A 41 -47.88 141.61 -124.16
CA SER A 41 -46.64 140.84 -123.86
C SER A 41 -46.37 140.68 -122.36
N TRP A 42 -46.80 141.64 -121.52
CA TRP A 42 -46.63 141.58 -120.06
C TRP A 42 -47.55 140.54 -119.39
N GLY A 43 -48.67 140.18 -120.02
CA GLY A 43 -49.60 139.17 -119.51
C GLY A 43 -48.97 137.79 -119.41
N LEU A 44 -48.46 137.27 -120.54
CA LEU A 44 -47.76 135.97 -120.60
C LEU A 44 -46.51 135.92 -119.73
N HIS A 45 -45.80 137.05 -119.58
CA HIS A 45 -44.65 137.13 -118.67
C HIS A 45 -45.06 136.98 -117.20
N LYS A 46 -46.18 137.60 -116.78
CA LYS A 46 -46.66 137.57 -115.38
C LYS A 46 -47.06 136.17 -114.92
N GLU A 47 -47.72 135.38 -115.78
CA GLU A 47 -48.12 134.02 -115.42
C GLU A 47 -46.92 133.04 -115.40
N LYS A 48 -46.00 133.18 -116.36
CA LYS A 48 -44.71 132.46 -116.35
C LYS A 48 -43.88 132.77 -115.09
N LEU A 49 -43.89 134.03 -114.63
CA LEU A 49 -43.24 134.44 -113.38
C LEU A 49 -43.84 133.71 -112.16
N ARG A 50 -45.17 133.59 -112.10
CA ARG A 50 -45.89 132.96 -110.99
C ARG A 50 -45.66 131.44 -110.92
N LEU A 51 -45.62 130.76 -112.07
CA LEU A 51 -45.27 129.33 -112.10
C LEU A 51 -43.80 129.09 -111.75
N GLY A 52 -42.91 130.00 -112.19
CA GLY A 52 -41.51 130.04 -111.80
C GLY A 52 -41.34 130.06 -110.28
N GLY A 53 -41.90 131.08 -109.62
CA GLY A 53 -41.77 131.30 -108.18
C GLY A 53 -42.25 130.13 -107.29
N ALA A 54 -43.21 129.33 -107.75
CA ALA A 54 -43.62 128.11 -107.03
C ALA A 54 -42.55 127.00 -107.09
N THR A 55 -41.86 126.85 -108.22
CA THR A 55 -40.71 125.92 -108.35
C THR A 55 -39.44 126.46 -107.71
N GLU A 56 -39.31 127.79 -107.62
CA GLU A 56 -38.24 128.52 -106.96
C GLU A 56 -38.32 128.30 -105.45
N ALA A 57 -39.47 128.53 -104.83
CA ALA A 57 -39.69 128.29 -103.39
C ALA A 57 -39.38 126.85 -102.93
N LEU A 58 -39.62 125.83 -103.77
CA LEU A 58 -39.24 124.45 -103.47
C LEU A 58 -37.73 124.20 -103.59
N LYS A 59 -37.05 124.84 -104.56
CA LYS A 59 -35.59 124.82 -104.66
C LYS A 59 -34.94 125.56 -103.49
N ASP A 60 -35.45 126.73 -103.13
CA ASP A 60 -34.96 127.54 -102.02
C ASP A 60 -35.10 126.79 -100.70
N LYS A 61 -36.23 126.12 -100.46
CA LYS A 61 -36.39 125.27 -99.27
C LYS A 61 -35.36 124.13 -99.24
N ALA A 62 -35.13 123.45 -100.36
CA ALA A 62 -34.10 122.40 -100.44
C ALA A 62 -32.67 122.97 -100.24
N ILE A 63 -32.37 124.13 -100.84
CA ILE A 63 -31.10 124.86 -100.66
C ILE A 63 -30.91 125.24 -99.19
N GLU A 64 -31.95 125.67 -98.49
CA GLU A 64 -31.86 126.06 -97.09
C GLU A 64 -31.73 124.84 -96.16
N GLU A 65 -32.38 123.72 -96.46
CA GLU A 65 -32.14 122.44 -95.76
C GLU A 65 -30.70 121.94 -96.00
N PHE A 66 -30.17 122.05 -97.23
CA PHE A 66 -28.76 121.76 -97.51
C PHE A 66 -27.80 122.74 -96.81
N ARG A 67 -28.10 124.06 -96.75
CA ARG A 67 -27.30 125.06 -96.04
C ARG A 67 -27.21 124.73 -94.55
N ASN A 68 -28.34 124.39 -93.93
CA ASN A 68 -28.42 123.94 -92.55
C ASN A 68 -27.70 122.59 -92.31
N GLY A 69 -27.66 121.71 -93.32
CA GLY A 69 -26.84 120.50 -93.31
C GLY A 69 -25.34 120.80 -93.36
N VAL A 70 -24.91 121.68 -94.26
CA VAL A 70 -23.50 122.11 -94.42
C VAL A 70 -23.01 122.81 -93.16
N GLY A 71 -23.73 123.78 -92.60
CA GLY A 71 -23.32 124.47 -91.37
C GLY A 71 -23.14 123.51 -90.18
N LYS A 72 -23.98 122.48 -90.06
CA LYS A 72 -23.85 121.43 -89.03
C LYS A 72 -22.71 120.44 -89.30
N LEU A 73 -22.17 120.38 -90.51
CA LEU A 73 -20.96 119.62 -90.84
C LEU A 73 -19.70 120.48 -90.63
N GLU A 74 -19.78 121.77 -90.95
CA GLU A 74 -18.71 122.76 -90.79
C GLU A 74 -18.42 123.04 -89.30
N GLU A 75 -19.46 123.18 -88.46
CA GLU A 75 -19.32 123.25 -87.00
C GLU A 75 -18.64 121.99 -86.43
N LYS A 76 -19.06 120.79 -86.88
CA LYS A 76 -18.43 119.52 -86.47
C LYS A 76 -16.99 119.39 -86.94
N LEU A 77 -16.68 119.87 -88.14
CA LEU A 77 -15.33 119.91 -88.68
C LEU A 77 -14.45 120.83 -87.81
N GLY A 78 -14.91 122.04 -87.49
CA GLY A 78 -14.20 122.98 -86.62
C GLY A 78 -13.97 122.42 -85.21
N VAL A 79 -14.96 121.76 -84.60
CA VAL A 79 -14.78 121.09 -83.29
C VAL A 79 -13.75 119.95 -83.37
N MET A 80 -13.77 119.15 -84.44
CA MET A 80 -12.83 118.05 -84.65
C MET A 80 -11.40 118.55 -84.96
N GLU A 81 -11.27 119.63 -85.71
CA GLU A 81 -9.99 120.27 -86.06
C GLU A 81 -9.34 120.90 -84.81
N ASN A 82 -10.10 121.62 -83.98
CA ASN A 82 -9.62 122.10 -82.68
C ASN A 82 -9.18 120.96 -81.74
N LEU A 83 -9.89 119.83 -81.76
CA LEU A 83 -9.51 118.63 -80.98
C LEU A 83 -8.19 118.02 -81.49
N VAL A 84 -7.98 117.97 -82.81
CA VAL A 84 -6.73 117.50 -83.42
C VAL A 84 -5.57 118.45 -83.11
N GLU A 85 -5.77 119.77 -83.19
CA GLU A 85 -4.73 120.75 -82.86
C GLU A 85 -4.33 120.66 -81.37
N SER A 86 -5.32 120.54 -80.48
CA SER A 86 -5.10 120.29 -79.05
C SER A 86 -4.27 119.02 -78.80
N LYS A 87 -4.60 117.90 -79.46
CA LYS A 87 -3.84 116.65 -79.39
C LYS A 87 -2.43 116.76 -79.97
N ASN A 88 -2.24 117.53 -81.04
CA ASN A 88 -0.92 117.80 -81.60
C ASN A 88 -0.01 118.59 -80.64
N LEU A 89 -0.56 119.52 -79.86
CA LEU A 89 0.17 120.24 -78.81
C LEU A 89 0.53 119.32 -77.63
N GLU A 90 -0.41 118.47 -77.18
CA GLU A 90 -0.16 117.47 -76.13
C GLU A 90 0.96 116.48 -76.54
N ILE A 91 0.95 115.98 -77.77
CA ILE A 91 2.00 115.10 -78.32
C ILE A 91 3.36 115.81 -78.34
N LYS A 92 3.42 117.10 -78.72
CA LYS A 92 4.67 117.90 -78.69
C LYS A 92 5.21 118.04 -77.26
N LYS A 93 4.34 118.26 -76.26
CA LYS A 93 4.71 118.36 -74.83
C LYS A 93 5.29 117.04 -74.31
N LEU A 94 4.55 115.93 -74.46
CA LEU A 94 4.99 114.59 -74.05
C LEU A 94 6.30 114.15 -74.71
N LYS A 95 6.54 114.55 -75.97
CA LYS A 95 7.78 114.26 -76.72
C LYS A 95 9.01 114.95 -76.14
N ASN A 96 8.86 116.10 -75.47
CA ASN A 96 9.97 116.78 -74.78
C ASN A 96 10.19 116.19 -73.39
N GLU A 97 9.13 116.05 -72.59
CA GLU A 97 9.19 115.43 -71.25
C GLU A 97 9.85 114.04 -71.27
N LYS A 98 9.59 113.24 -72.31
CA LYS A 98 10.23 111.94 -72.53
C LYS A 98 11.75 112.02 -72.75
N LYS A 99 12.28 113.08 -73.37
CA LYS A 99 13.73 113.27 -73.54
C LYS A 99 14.38 113.62 -72.20
N ASP A 100 13.75 114.54 -71.46
CA ASP A 100 14.27 115.04 -70.19
C ASP A 100 14.31 113.91 -69.15
N ALA A 101 13.31 113.03 -69.14
CA ALA A 101 13.29 111.82 -68.33
C ALA A 101 14.45 110.85 -68.65
N PHE A 102 14.78 110.63 -69.93
CA PHE A 102 15.93 109.80 -70.31
C PHE A 102 17.27 110.43 -69.93
N ALA A 103 17.40 111.77 -70.03
CA ALA A 103 18.58 112.48 -69.57
C ALA A 103 18.78 112.32 -68.04
N ALA A 104 17.70 112.44 -67.27
CA ALA A 104 17.72 112.22 -65.82
C ALA A 104 18.08 110.78 -65.44
N GLN A 105 17.54 109.78 -66.15
CA GLN A 105 17.88 108.36 -65.95
C GLN A 105 19.39 108.11 -66.14
N TYR A 106 19.96 108.61 -67.25
CA TYR A 106 21.38 108.43 -67.55
C TYR A 106 22.29 109.10 -66.50
N ALA A 107 21.91 110.28 -65.99
CA ALA A 107 22.64 110.97 -64.93
C ALA A 107 22.61 110.21 -63.58
N ALA A 108 21.48 109.58 -63.24
CA ALA A 108 21.37 108.75 -62.04
C ALA A 108 22.25 107.49 -62.14
N GLU A 109 22.23 106.80 -63.28
CA GLU A 109 23.01 105.59 -63.53
C GLU A 109 24.54 105.87 -63.51
N ALA A 110 24.96 107.00 -64.07
CA ALA A 110 26.34 107.50 -63.99
C ALA A 110 26.76 107.93 -62.57
N THR A 111 25.81 108.13 -61.66
CA THR A 111 26.09 108.46 -60.25
C THR A 111 26.24 107.20 -59.40
N LEU A 112 25.38 106.20 -59.59
CA LEU A 112 25.54 104.87 -58.97
C LEU A 112 26.89 104.22 -59.34
N ARG A 113 27.30 104.28 -60.61
CA ARG A 113 28.63 103.76 -61.02
C ARG A 113 29.80 104.45 -60.33
N ARG A 114 29.68 105.73 -59.98
CA ARG A 114 30.73 106.47 -59.24
C ARG A 114 30.76 106.09 -57.76
N VAL A 115 29.61 105.90 -57.13
CA VAL A 115 29.54 105.39 -55.75
C VAL A 115 30.17 103.99 -55.65
N HIS A 116 29.80 103.07 -56.54
CA HIS A 116 30.38 101.72 -56.58
C HIS A 116 31.86 101.66 -56.98
N ALA A 117 32.41 102.71 -57.63
CA ALA A 117 33.84 102.81 -57.90
C ALA A 117 34.60 103.25 -56.64
N ASN A 118 34.14 104.32 -55.99
CA ASN A 118 34.77 104.87 -54.78
C ASN A 118 34.72 103.89 -53.59
N GLN A 119 33.72 103.00 -53.54
CA GLN A 119 33.55 101.99 -52.47
C GLN A 119 34.39 100.72 -52.67
N LYS A 120 35.37 100.72 -53.59
CA LYS A 120 36.36 99.63 -53.71
C LYS A 120 37.60 99.81 -52.83
N ASP A 121 37.81 101.02 -52.33
CA ASP A 121 38.99 101.41 -51.55
C ASP A 121 38.67 101.50 -50.03
N ASP A 122 37.49 101.05 -49.59
CA ASP A 122 37.11 100.91 -48.18
C ASP A 122 37.83 99.68 -47.55
N ASP A 123 38.62 99.89 -46.50
CA ASP A 123 39.32 98.86 -45.67
C ASP A 123 38.37 97.91 -44.90
N SER A 124 37.14 97.71 -45.38
CA SER A 124 36.22 96.70 -44.87
C SER A 124 36.84 95.29 -45.00
N PRO A 125 36.95 94.51 -43.92
CA PRO A 125 37.55 93.18 -43.99
C PRO A 125 36.71 92.30 -44.93
N PRO A 126 37.33 91.46 -45.78
CA PRO A 126 36.59 90.59 -46.70
C PRO A 126 35.55 89.76 -45.95
N PHE A 127 34.34 89.64 -46.49
CA PHE A 127 33.28 88.82 -45.89
C PHE A 127 33.76 87.38 -45.62
N GLU A 128 34.67 86.86 -46.45
CA GLU A 128 35.40 85.61 -46.26
C GLU A 128 36.03 85.45 -44.85
N SER A 129 36.57 86.53 -44.27
CA SER A 129 37.19 86.54 -42.94
C SER A 129 36.16 86.41 -41.80
N VAL A 130 34.89 86.73 -42.05
CA VAL A 130 33.77 86.52 -41.12
C VAL A 130 33.08 85.17 -41.37
N ILE A 131 33.05 84.72 -42.63
CA ILE A 131 32.44 83.46 -43.06
C ILE A 131 33.31 82.25 -42.65
N ALA A 132 34.62 82.28 -42.90
CA ALA A 132 35.50 81.12 -42.68
C ALA A 132 35.52 80.59 -41.23
N PRO A 133 35.48 81.43 -40.16
CA PRO A 133 35.31 80.94 -38.80
C PRO A 133 33.98 80.21 -38.58
N LEU A 134 32.88 80.74 -39.11
CA LEU A 134 31.54 80.12 -39.01
C LEU A 134 31.47 78.81 -39.81
N GLU A 135 32.13 78.73 -40.98
CA GLU A 135 32.26 77.48 -41.72
C GLU A 135 33.11 76.44 -40.97
N ALA A 136 34.16 76.87 -40.27
CA ALA A 136 34.97 76.01 -39.41
C ALA A 136 34.17 75.49 -38.21
N GLU A 137 33.36 76.33 -37.55
CA GLU A 137 32.43 75.91 -36.50
C GLU A 137 31.36 74.95 -37.03
N ILE A 138 30.73 75.24 -38.16
CA ILE A 138 29.78 74.33 -38.82
C ILE A 138 30.44 72.99 -39.16
N LYS A 139 31.72 72.98 -39.56
CA LYS A 139 32.50 71.75 -39.82
C LYS A 139 32.84 71.01 -38.52
N MET A 140 33.18 71.71 -37.45
CA MET A 140 33.38 71.14 -36.11
C MET A 140 32.10 70.47 -35.60
N TYR A 141 30.96 71.17 -35.62
CA TYR A 141 29.67 70.60 -35.19
C TYR A 141 29.23 69.42 -36.08
N LYS A 142 29.50 69.43 -37.39
CA LYS A 142 29.27 68.26 -38.26
C LYS A 142 30.11 67.05 -37.84
N ASN A 143 31.37 67.25 -37.47
CA ASN A 143 32.26 66.19 -36.97
C ASN A 143 31.81 65.68 -35.59
N GLU A 144 31.41 66.59 -34.69
CA GLU A 144 30.88 66.24 -33.36
C GLU A 144 29.59 65.43 -33.46
N ILE A 145 28.64 65.85 -34.31
CA ILE A 145 27.43 65.10 -34.61
C ILE A 145 27.76 63.70 -35.18
N ALA A 146 28.79 63.58 -36.02
CA ALA A 146 29.23 62.27 -36.53
C ALA A 146 29.80 61.37 -35.42
N ALA A 147 30.62 61.91 -34.52
CA ALA A 147 31.14 61.19 -33.36
C ALA A 147 30.01 60.75 -32.41
N LEU A 148 29.09 61.65 -32.06
CA LEU A 148 27.92 61.33 -31.23
C LEU A 148 26.99 60.28 -31.88
N GLN A 149 26.91 60.24 -33.22
CA GLN A 149 26.21 59.18 -33.95
C GLN A 149 26.96 57.83 -33.92
N GLU A 150 28.29 57.82 -33.86
CA GLU A 150 29.07 56.59 -33.67
C GLU A 150 28.97 56.09 -32.23
N ASP A 151 29.09 56.97 -31.23
CA ASP A 151 28.90 56.66 -29.81
C ASP A 151 27.49 56.10 -29.54
N LYS A 152 26.45 56.70 -30.13
CA LYS A 152 25.08 56.14 -30.08
C LYS A 152 25.04 54.70 -30.62
N LYS A 153 25.66 54.44 -31.78
CA LYS A 153 25.73 53.07 -32.35
C LYS A 153 26.60 52.14 -31.50
N ALA A 154 27.62 52.64 -30.81
CA ALA A 154 28.43 51.85 -29.87
C ALA A 154 27.61 51.45 -28.63
N MET A 155 26.85 52.40 -28.06
CA MET A 155 25.93 52.16 -26.97
C MET A 155 24.80 51.18 -27.36
N GLU A 156 24.21 51.31 -28.55
CA GLU A 156 23.21 50.35 -29.05
C GLU A 156 23.76 48.92 -29.19
N ARG A 157 25.02 48.76 -29.64
CA ARG A 157 25.71 47.46 -29.68
C ARG A 157 25.99 46.92 -28.28
N LEU A 158 26.41 47.78 -27.35
CA LEU A 158 26.69 47.41 -25.96
C LEU A 158 25.42 46.96 -25.23
N THR A 159 24.29 47.65 -25.45
CA THR A 159 22.98 47.26 -24.89
C THR A 159 22.56 45.89 -25.43
N LYS A 160 22.59 45.67 -26.75
CA LYS A 160 22.26 44.36 -27.37
C LYS A 160 23.16 43.21 -26.88
N SER A 161 24.45 43.50 -26.66
CA SER A 161 25.39 42.53 -26.08
C SER A 161 25.03 42.18 -24.63
N LYS A 162 24.67 43.17 -23.80
CA LYS A 162 24.20 42.97 -22.43
C LYS A 162 22.86 42.22 -22.37
N GLU A 163 21.92 42.55 -23.26
CA GLU A 163 20.63 41.84 -23.39
C GLU A 163 20.85 40.35 -23.73
N SER A 164 21.73 40.05 -24.69
CA SER A 164 22.08 38.66 -25.04
C SER A 164 22.74 37.91 -23.87
N ALA A 165 23.65 38.54 -23.14
CA ALA A 165 24.30 37.93 -21.97
C ALA A 165 23.32 37.72 -20.80
N LEU A 166 22.35 38.61 -20.61
CA LEU A 166 21.27 38.44 -19.62
C LEU A 166 20.35 37.27 -19.99
N LEU A 167 19.98 37.13 -21.26
CA LEU A 167 19.17 35.99 -21.74
C LEU A 167 19.90 34.65 -21.59
N GLU A 168 21.22 34.61 -21.85
CA GLU A 168 22.05 33.42 -21.61
C GLU A 168 22.10 33.06 -20.11
N ALA A 169 22.37 34.04 -19.25
CA ALA A 169 22.37 33.85 -17.80
C ALA A 169 21.00 33.40 -17.26
N GLU A 170 19.90 33.95 -17.79
CA GLU A 170 18.54 33.55 -17.45
C GLU A 170 18.24 32.09 -17.89
N GLY A 171 18.73 31.67 -19.06
CA GLY A 171 18.69 30.28 -19.51
C GLY A 171 19.44 29.33 -18.58
N ILE A 172 20.64 29.71 -18.15
CA ILE A 172 21.45 28.95 -17.19
C ILE A 172 20.73 28.83 -15.83
N LEU A 173 20.10 29.92 -15.36
CA LEU A 173 19.32 29.94 -14.12
C LEU A 173 18.08 29.04 -14.19
N ARG A 174 17.32 29.08 -15.29
CA ARG A 174 16.17 28.17 -15.51
C ARG A 174 16.62 26.71 -15.47
N SER A 175 17.68 26.35 -16.19
CA SER A 175 18.22 24.99 -16.18
C SER A 175 18.81 24.57 -14.82
N ALA A 176 19.29 25.51 -14.00
CA ALA A 176 19.74 25.23 -12.64
C ALA A 176 18.57 24.96 -11.70
N LEU A 177 17.48 25.73 -11.82
CA LEU A 177 16.23 25.54 -11.06
C LEU A 177 15.57 24.20 -11.39
N GLU A 178 15.47 23.84 -12.66
CA GLU A 178 14.93 22.54 -13.09
C GLU A 178 15.74 21.37 -12.50
N ARG A 179 17.08 21.45 -12.54
CA ARG A 179 17.95 20.45 -11.88
C ARG A 179 17.77 20.41 -10.36
N ALA A 180 17.52 21.54 -9.71
CA ALA A 180 17.26 21.58 -8.27
C ALA A 180 15.94 20.88 -7.90
N LEU A 181 14.86 21.11 -8.65
CA LEU A 181 13.58 20.41 -8.46
C LEU A 181 13.70 18.89 -8.67
N ILE A 182 14.45 18.46 -9.69
CA ILE A 182 14.72 17.03 -9.92
C ILE A 182 15.51 16.41 -8.75
N VAL A 183 16.46 17.16 -8.17
CA VAL A 183 17.21 16.70 -6.99
C VAL A 183 16.33 16.62 -5.74
N GLU A 184 15.41 17.58 -5.53
CA GLU A 184 14.43 17.56 -4.42
C GLU A 184 13.49 16.35 -4.54
N GLU A 185 12.94 16.08 -5.73
CA GLU A 185 12.09 14.91 -5.97
C GLU A 185 12.84 13.59 -5.75
N VAL A 186 14.07 13.47 -6.26
CA VAL A 186 14.91 12.28 -6.01
C VAL A 186 15.28 12.14 -4.53
N GLN A 187 15.41 13.24 -3.78
CA GLN A 187 15.61 13.20 -2.31
C GLN A 187 14.36 12.71 -1.58
N ASN A 188 13.16 13.14 -1.98
CA ASN A 188 11.89 12.67 -1.43
C ASN A 188 11.71 11.16 -1.67
N GLN A 189 11.95 10.70 -2.90
CA GLN A 189 11.94 9.27 -3.23
C GLN A 189 12.97 8.46 -2.42
N ASN A 190 14.18 9.01 -2.23
CA ASN A 190 15.19 8.38 -1.37
C ASN A 190 14.80 8.32 0.10
N TYR A 191 14.02 9.28 0.61
CA TYR A 191 13.51 9.27 1.98
C TYR A 191 12.45 8.17 2.18
N GLU A 192 11.46 8.09 1.29
CA GLU A 192 10.42 7.07 1.36
C GLU A 192 10.98 5.65 1.13
N LEU A 193 11.95 5.46 0.23
CA LEU A 193 12.66 4.18 0.08
C LEU A 193 13.43 3.78 1.36
N ARG A 194 14.04 4.72 2.08
CA ARG A 194 14.71 4.44 3.37
C ARG A 194 13.70 4.01 4.44
N ARG A 195 12.55 4.68 4.50
CA ARG A 195 11.45 4.35 5.40
C ARG A 195 10.87 2.97 5.12
N GLN A 196 10.71 2.60 3.84
CA GLN A 196 10.30 1.25 3.45
C GLN A 196 11.34 0.18 3.85
N ILE A 197 12.63 0.47 3.69
CA ILE A 197 13.70 -0.42 4.16
C ILE A 197 13.66 -0.58 5.70
N GLU A 198 13.40 0.49 6.45
CA GLU A 198 13.25 0.46 7.92
C GLU A 198 12.03 -0.36 8.36
N ILE A 199 10.88 -0.19 7.71
CA ILE A 199 9.66 -0.99 7.94
C ILE A 199 9.95 -2.48 7.69
N CYS A 200 10.50 -2.84 6.52
CA CYS A 200 10.86 -4.22 6.20
C CYS A 200 11.90 -4.80 7.17
N GLN A 201 12.76 -3.99 7.79
CA GLN A 201 13.71 -4.45 8.81
C GLN A 201 13.02 -4.78 10.13
N GLU A 202 12.08 -3.96 10.63
CA GLU A 202 11.33 -4.33 11.85
C GLU A 202 10.32 -5.46 11.60
N GLU A 203 9.70 -5.54 10.40
CA GLU A 203 8.87 -6.67 10.00
C GLU A 203 9.65 -7.99 10.07
N ASN A 204 10.85 -8.05 9.48
CA ASN A 204 11.72 -9.22 9.59
C ASN A 204 12.12 -9.49 11.05
N ARG A 205 12.45 -8.45 11.83
CA ARG A 205 12.78 -8.57 13.26
C ARG A 205 11.60 -9.06 14.10
N ILE A 206 10.35 -8.81 13.71
CA ILE A 206 9.15 -9.36 14.33
C ILE A 206 8.98 -10.84 13.92
N LEU A 207 9.09 -11.14 12.62
CA LEU A 207 9.02 -12.51 12.10
C LEU A 207 10.08 -13.43 12.72
N GLU A 208 11.31 -12.95 12.93
CA GLU A 208 12.37 -13.67 13.63
C GLU A 208 11.99 -14.02 15.09
N LYS A 209 11.44 -13.05 15.85
CA LYS A 209 10.96 -13.28 17.23
C LYS A 209 9.85 -14.35 17.24
N THR A 210 8.87 -14.24 16.34
CA THR A 210 7.77 -15.20 16.23
C THR A 210 8.24 -16.58 15.77
N ASN A 211 9.16 -16.66 14.83
CA ASN A 211 9.73 -17.93 14.37
C ASN A 211 10.54 -18.61 15.48
N ARG A 212 11.39 -17.86 16.20
CA ARG A 212 12.13 -18.37 17.37
C ARG A 212 11.18 -18.89 18.45
N GLN A 213 10.06 -18.22 18.70
CA GLN A 213 9.05 -18.70 19.65
C GLN A 213 8.39 -20.01 19.19
N LYS A 214 8.07 -20.15 17.89
CA LYS A 214 7.54 -21.39 17.32
C LYS A 214 8.55 -22.55 17.36
N VAL A 215 9.82 -22.28 17.13
CA VAL A 215 10.90 -23.28 17.30
C VAL A 215 10.97 -23.77 18.74
N LEU A 216 10.94 -22.86 19.73
CA LEU A 216 10.91 -23.21 21.17
C LEU A 216 9.63 -23.97 21.58
N GLU A 217 8.54 -23.87 20.83
CA GLU A 217 7.32 -24.66 21.02
C GLU A 217 7.44 -26.05 20.40
N VAL A 218 7.97 -26.15 19.18
CA VAL A 218 8.27 -27.43 18.51
C VAL A 218 9.30 -28.25 19.30
N GLU A 219 10.34 -27.62 19.85
CA GLU A 219 11.34 -28.26 20.73
C GLU A 219 10.69 -28.88 21.98
N LYS A 220 9.74 -28.18 22.63
CA LYS A 220 8.98 -28.72 23.77
C LYS A 220 8.09 -29.89 23.36
N LEU A 221 7.39 -29.78 22.25
CA LEU A 221 6.55 -30.87 21.74
C LEU A 221 7.40 -32.10 21.41
N SER A 222 8.58 -31.90 20.82
CA SER A 222 9.54 -32.97 20.53
C SER A 222 10.04 -33.65 21.80
N GLN A 223 10.34 -32.87 22.85
CA GLN A 223 10.69 -33.41 24.17
C GLN A 223 9.54 -34.23 24.78
N THR A 224 8.29 -33.76 24.71
CA THR A 224 7.14 -34.54 25.22
C THR A 224 6.88 -35.82 24.39
N ILE A 225 7.23 -35.84 23.11
CA ILE A 225 7.16 -37.07 22.29
C ILE A 225 8.20 -38.08 22.76
N LEU A 226 9.45 -37.67 23.00
CA LEU A 226 10.50 -38.57 23.54
C LEU A 226 10.12 -39.16 24.92
N GLU A 227 9.54 -38.34 25.81
CA GLU A 227 9.05 -38.80 27.11
C GLU A 227 7.90 -39.82 26.99
N LEU A 228 7.01 -39.65 26.01
CA LEU A 228 5.95 -40.60 25.71
C LEU A 228 6.48 -41.88 25.05
N GLU A 229 7.49 -41.79 24.19
CA GLU A 229 8.17 -42.94 23.58
C GLU A 229 8.89 -43.79 24.64
N GLU A 230 9.61 -43.18 25.59
CA GLU A 230 10.22 -43.88 26.71
C GLU A 230 9.16 -44.54 27.62
N ALA A 231 8.06 -43.84 27.91
CA ALA A 231 6.93 -44.40 28.67
C ALA A 231 6.28 -45.60 27.95
N ILE A 232 6.16 -45.57 26.61
CA ILE A 232 5.66 -46.70 25.80
C ILE A 232 6.63 -47.88 25.83
N LEU A 233 7.94 -47.64 25.75
CA LEU A 233 8.96 -48.69 25.86
C LEU A 233 8.94 -49.34 27.25
N ALA A 234 8.85 -48.55 28.32
CA ALA A 234 8.72 -49.03 29.69
C ALA A 234 7.42 -49.83 29.91
N ALA A 235 6.30 -49.36 29.36
CA ALA A 235 5.02 -50.09 29.38
C ALA A 235 5.10 -51.42 28.60
N GLY A 236 5.81 -51.45 27.47
CA GLY A 236 6.10 -52.66 26.71
C GLY A 236 6.94 -53.68 27.48
N ALA A 237 7.96 -53.22 28.21
CA ALA A 237 8.75 -54.08 29.11
C ALA A 237 7.87 -54.66 30.24
N ALA A 238 7.06 -53.82 30.90
CA ALA A 238 6.12 -54.27 31.93
C ALA A 238 5.12 -55.31 31.39
N ALA A 239 4.51 -55.06 30.23
CA ALA A 239 3.59 -55.98 29.56
C ALA A 239 4.22 -57.34 29.24
N ASN A 240 5.51 -57.37 28.85
CA ASN A 240 6.24 -58.62 28.67
C ASN A 240 6.37 -59.40 29.99
N THR A 241 6.76 -58.76 31.10
CA THR A 241 6.83 -59.47 32.40
C THR A 241 5.48 -60.02 32.84
N ILE A 242 4.37 -59.29 32.62
CA ILE A 242 3.01 -59.76 32.89
C ILE A 242 2.67 -61.00 32.04
N ARG A 243 3.11 -61.03 30.78
CA ARG A 243 2.95 -62.19 29.89
C ARG A 243 3.76 -63.40 30.36
N ASP A 244 4.99 -63.21 30.83
CA ASP A 244 5.82 -64.29 31.37
C ASP A 244 5.27 -64.84 32.70
N TYR A 245 4.84 -63.99 33.63
CA TYR A 245 4.12 -64.45 34.84
C TYR A 245 2.83 -65.19 34.48
N ARG A 246 2.08 -64.72 33.46
CA ARG A 246 0.88 -65.43 32.98
C ARG A 246 1.22 -66.82 32.42
N ARG A 247 2.35 -66.97 31.72
CA ARG A 247 2.85 -68.30 31.26
C ARG A 247 3.18 -69.20 32.44
N GLN A 248 3.96 -68.72 33.42
CA GLN A 248 4.30 -69.46 34.64
C GLN A 248 3.05 -69.91 35.42
N ILE A 249 2.05 -69.04 35.53
CA ILE A 249 0.76 -69.38 36.16
C ILE A 249 0.02 -70.46 35.37
N SER A 250 0.07 -70.47 34.03
CA SER A 250 -0.50 -71.55 33.22
C SER A 250 0.25 -72.88 33.38
N GLU A 251 1.58 -72.84 33.40
CA GLU A 251 2.45 -74.01 33.64
C GLU A 251 2.16 -74.65 35.00
N LEU A 252 2.22 -73.86 36.09
CA LEU A 252 1.90 -74.29 37.45
C LEU A 252 0.46 -74.82 37.62
N ASN A 253 -0.50 -74.34 36.82
CA ASN A 253 -1.87 -74.86 36.84
C ASN A 253 -1.98 -76.24 36.18
N GLU A 254 -1.22 -76.53 35.12
CA GLU A 254 -1.18 -77.88 34.54
C GLU A 254 -0.42 -78.85 35.45
N GLU A 255 0.72 -78.44 36.02
CA GLU A 255 1.43 -79.22 37.05
C GLU A 255 0.52 -79.56 38.23
N LYS A 256 -0.18 -78.56 38.78
CA LYS A 256 -1.21 -78.77 39.81
C LYS A 256 -2.27 -79.78 39.35
N ARG A 257 -2.76 -79.67 38.10
CA ARG A 257 -3.74 -80.62 37.55
C ARG A 257 -3.14 -82.03 37.44
N VAL A 258 -1.84 -82.18 37.13
CA VAL A 258 -1.15 -83.49 37.11
C VAL A 258 -1.08 -84.06 38.52
N LEU A 259 -0.59 -83.29 39.48
CA LEU A 259 -0.49 -83.69 40.89
C LEU A 259 -1.86 -84.05 41.49
N GLU A 260 -2.93 -83.34 41.13
CA GLU A 260 -4.31 -83.69 41.53
C GLU A 260 -4.77 -85.03 40.94
N ARG A 261 -4.40 -85.34 39.68
CA ARG A 261 -4.64 -86.66 39.06
C ARG A 261 -3.82 -87.77 39.73
N GLU A 262 -2.57 -87.51 40.09
CA GLU A 262 -1.69 -88.50 40.73
C GLU A 262 -2.08 -88.76 42.19
N LEU A 263 -2.41 -87.72 42.94
CA LEU A 263 -2.96 -87.83 44.28
C LEU A 263 -4.28 -88.63 44.28
N ALA A 264 -5.12 -88.48 43.24
CA ALA A 264 -6.29 -89.33 43.04
C ALA A 264 -5.92 -90.81 42.77
N LYS A 265 -4.93 -91.11 41.91
CA LYS A 265 -4.42 -92.48 41.71
C LYS A 265 -3.91 -93.08 43.03
N THR A 266 -3.14 -92.32 43.81
CA THR A 266 -2.56 -92.75 45.09
C THR A 266 -3.61 -92.95 46.17
N ARG A 267 -4.69 -92.15 46.20
CA ARG A 267 -5.86 -92.43 47.05
C ARG A 267 -6.54 -93.74 46.66
N VAL A 268 -6.70 -94.03 45.36
CA VAL A 268 -7.29 -95.30 44.89
C VAL A 268 -6.39 -96.49 45.22
N SER A 269 -5.07 -96.40 45.04
CA SER A 269 -4.17 -97.49 45.43
C SER A 269 -4.10 -97.69 46.94
N HIS A 270 -4.06 -96.61 47.73
CA HIS A 270 -4.13 -96.69 49.20
C HIS A 270 -5.44 -97.34 49.66
N ASN A 271 -6.60 -96.93 49.14
CA ASN A 271 -7.88 -97.53 49.50
C ASN A 271 -7.96 -99.03 49.12
N ARG A 272 -7.36 -99.42 47.98
CA ARG A 272 -7.22 -100.83 47.59
C ARG A 272 -6.35 -101.61 48.57
N VAL A 273 -5.17 -101.08 48.94
CA VAL A 273 -4.29 -101.72 49.94
C VAL A 273 -4.97 -101.80 51.30
N ALA A 274 -5.64 -100.74 51.76
CA ALA A 274 -6.39 -100.73 53.02
C ALA A 274 -7.53 -101.77 53.02
N THR A 275 -8.18 -102.02 51.87
CA THR A 275 -9.20 -103.05 51.72
C THR A 275 -8.60 -104.46 51.74
N VAL A 276 -7.44 -104.67 51.08
CA VAL A 276 -6.70 -105.94 51.13
C VAL A 276 -6.26 -106.23 52.57
N VAL A 277 -5.62 -105.28 53.24
CA VAL A 277 -5.17 -105.41 54.64
C VAL A 277 -6.36 -105.61 55.59
N ALA A 278 -7.49 -104.95 55.39
CA ALA A 278 -8.69 -105.17 56.21
C ALA A 278 -9.27 -106.59 56.03
N ASN A 279 -9.17 -107.17 54.83
CA ASN A 279 -9.54 -108.58 54.60
C ASN A 279 -8.49 -109.52 55.21
N GLU A 280 -7.19 -109.26 55.03
CA GLU A 280 -6.10 -110.04 55.64
C GLU A 280 -6.26 -110.09 57.17
N TRP A 281 -6.52 -108.97 57.84
CA TRP A 281 -6.73 -108.93 59.29
C TRP A 281 -8.01 -109.67 59.75
N LYS A 282 -9.04 -109.73 58.90
CA LYS A 282 -10.23 -110.53 59.17
C LYS A 282 -9.91 -112.04 59.08
N ASP A 283 -9.18 -112.44 58.06
CA ASP A 283 -8.80 -113.83 57.84
C ASP A 283 -7.71 -114.28 58.85
N GLU A 284 -6.82 -113.37 59.29
CA GLU A 284 -5.84 -113.63 60.36
C GLU A 284 -6.52 -113.81 61.73
N ASN A 285 -7.60 -113.06 61.99
CA ASN A 285 -8.40 -113.24 63.20
C ASN A 285 -9.04 -114.64 63.26
N ASP A 286 -9.46 -115.19 62.12
CA ASP A 286 -10.02 -116.56 62.06
C ASP A 286 -8.94 -117.66 62.16
N LYS A 287 -7.65 -117.34 61.96
CA LYS A 287 -6.52 -118.24 62.27
C LYS A 287 -6.17 -118.29 63.76
N VAL A 288 -6.47 -117.23 64.51
CA VAL A 288 -6.20 -117.19 65.96
C VAL A 288 -7.29 -117.97 66.69
N MET A 289 -6.89 -119.00 67.46
CA MET A 289 -7.82 -119.80 68.26
C MET A 289 -8.70 -118.87 69.14
N PRO A 290 -10.04 -118.89 68.99
CA PRO A 290 -10.92 -117.97 69.70
C PRO A 290 -10.67 -117.95 71.21
N VAL A 291 -10.59 -116.75 71.79
CA VAL A 291 -10.19 -116.51 73.20
C VAL A 291 -11.01 -117.36 74.19
N LYS A 292 -12.28 -117.65 73.89
CA LYS A 292 -13.10 -118.57 74.70
C LYS A 292 -12.52 -119.98 74.76
N LEU A 293 -12.16 -120.58 73.62
CA LEU A 293 -11.54 -121.91 73.56
C LEU A 293 -10.19 -121.91 74.26
N TRP A 294 -9.35 -120.89 74.02
CA TRP A 294 -8.07 -120.75 74.71
C TRP A 294 -8.22 -120.62 76.23
N LEU A 295 -9.25 -119.92 76.72
CA LEU A 295 -9.54 -119.84 78.16
C LEU A 295 -10.05 -121.17 78.73
N GLU A 296 -10.87 -121.92 77.99
CA GLU A 296 -11.37 -123.24 78.38
C GLU A 296 -10.23 -124.28 78.42
N GLU A 297 -9.34 -124.27 77.42
CA GLU A 297 -8.17 -125.13 77.33
C GLU A 297 -7.10 -124.76 78.38
N ARG A 298 -6.86 -123.46 78.62
CA ARG A 298 -6.02 -122.98 79.73
C ARG A 298 -6.58 -123.41 81.09
N ARG A 299 -7.91 -123.41 81.26
CA ARG A 299 -8.57 -123.90 82.49
C ARG A 299 -8.37 -125.40 82.67
N LEU A 300 -8.46 -126.20 81.60
CA LEU A 300 -8.17 -127.63 81.63
C LEU A 300 -6.71 -127.89 82.03
N LEU A 301 -5.75 -127.24 81.37
CA LEU A 301 -4.32 -127.36 81.69
C LEU A 301 -4.01 -126.93 83.14
N GLN A 302 -4.67 -125.90 83.66
CA GLN A 302 -4.48 -125.43 85.03
C GLN A 302 -5.06 -126.42 86.07
N ALA A 303 -6.20 -127.06 85.78
CA ALA A 303 -6.76 -128.12 86.61
C ALA A 303 -5.89 -129.40 86.58
N GLU A 304 -5.37 -129.77 85.40
CA GLU A 304 -4.44 -130.88 85.22
C GLU A 304 -3.14 -130.64 86.02
N MET A 305 -2.59 -129.43 85.97
CA MET A 305 -1.42 -129.05 86.77
C MET A 305 -1.69 -129.13 88.28
N GLN A 306 -2.89 -128.75 88.76
CA GLN A 306 -3.23 -128.90 90.18
C GLN A 306 -3.35 -130.37 90.57
N ARG A 307 -4.01 -131.20 89.76
CA ARG A 307 -4.09 -132.66 89.95
C ARG A 307 -2.71 -133.31 90.06
N LEU A 308 -1.73 -132.82 89.31
CA LEU A 308 -0.33 -133.27 89.39
C LEU A 308 0.37 -132.82 90.69
N LYS A 309 0.12 -131.59 91.16
CA LYS A 309 0.61 -131.12 92.47
C LYS A 309 0.01 -131.92 93.63
N ASP A 310 -1.28 -132.20 93.58
CA ASP A 310 -1.98 -132.97 94.63
C ASP A 310 -1.43 -134.41 94.70
N LYS A 311 -1.15 -135.03 93.54
CA LYS A 311 -0.43 -136.31 93.45
C LYS A 311 0.98 -136.22 94.03
N LEU A 312 1.76 -135.20 93.68
CA LEU A 312 3.12 -135.01 94.23
C LEU A 312 3.08 -134.89 95.76
N ALA A 313 2.16 -134.11 96.31
CA ALA A 313 1.97 -133.96 97.75
C ALA A 313 1.49 -135.25 98.45
N VAL A 314 0.85 -136.20 97.74
CA VAL A 314 0.62 -137.56 98.26
C VAL A 314 1.93 -138.35 98.28
N SER A 315 2.68 -138.36 97.17
CA SER A 315 3.98 -139.05 97.06
C SER A 315 5.00 -138.59 98.10
N GLU A 316 5.08 -137.29 98.36
CA GLU A 316 5.92 -136.70 99.42
C GLU A 316 5.51 -137.17 100.82
N ARG A 317 4.20 -137.24 101.12
CA ARG A 317 3.70 -137.76 102.40
C ARG A 317 4.01 -139.24 102.58
N THR A 318 3.88 -140.06 101.53
CA THR A 318 4.27 -141.48 101.59
C THR A 318 5.78 -141.65 101.73
N ALA A 319 6.60 -140.88 101.01
CA ALA A 319 8.06 -140.91 101.12
C ALA A 319 8.55 -140.49 102.52
N ASN A 320 7.91 -139.48 103.13
CA ASN A 320 8.19 -139.07 104.51
C ASN A 320 7.75 -140.12 105.54
N ALA A 321 6.61 -140.80 105.34
CA ALA A 321 6.20 -141.92 106.18
C ALA A 321 7.18 -143.11 106.07
N GLU A 322 7.64 -143.44 104.86
CA GLU A 322 8.72 -144.40 104.64
C GLU A 322 10.02 -144.00 105.33
N ALA A 323 10.42 -142.73 105.27
CA ALA A 323 11.63 -142.23 105.91
C ALA A 323 11.56 -142.39 107.44
N GLN A 324 10.44 -142.04 108.06
CA GLN A 324 10.21 -142.28 109.50
C GLN A 324 10.21 -143.77 109.86
N LEU A 325 9.70 -144.64 108.98
CA LEU A 325 9.69 -146.09 109.20
C LEU A 325 11.11 -146.66 109.07
N LYS A 326 11.88 -146.23 108.06
CA LYS A 326 13.31 -146.52 107.88
C LYS A 326 14.12 -146.03 109.09
N GLU A 327 13.82 -144.86 109.64
CA GLU A 327 14.46 -144.36 110.87
C GLU A 327 14.12 -145.20 112.09
N LYS A 328 12.84 -145.54 112.32
CA LYS A 328 12.43 -146.44 113.42
C LYS A 328 13.15 -147.79 113.37
N MET A 329 13.35 -148.36 112.17
CA MET A 329 14.14 -149.59 112.01
C MET A 329 15.64 -149.36 112.23
N LYS A 330 16.21 -148.25 111.75
CA LYS A 330 17.61 -147.84 111.99
C LYS A 330 17.90 -147.64 113.49
N LEU A 331 16.96 -147.07 114.23
CA LEU A 331 17.01 -146.95 115.69
C LEU A 331 16.94 -148.31 116.38
N ARG A 332 15.99 -149.19 116.01
CA ARG A 332 15.93 -150.57 116.53
C ARG A 332 17.25 -151.31 116.32
N LEU A 333 17.83 -151.24 115.12
CA LEU A 333 19.13 -151.83 114.80
C LEU A 333 20.27 -151.24 115.64
N LYS A 334 20.28 -149.92 115.86
CA LYS A 334 21.29 -149.24 116.68
C LYS A 334 21.14 -149.56 118.17
N THR A 335 19.92 -149.74 118.68
CA THR A 335 19.67 -150.23 120.05
C THR A 335 20.13 -151.68 120.21
N TRP A 336 19.88 -152.55 119.23
CA TRP A 336 20.38 -153.94 119.26
C TRP A 336 21.92 -153.98 119.28
N LYS A 337 22.58 -153.15 118.46
CA LYS A 337 24.04 -152.96 118.50
C LYS A 337 24.56 -152.43 119.84
N ARG A 338 23.83 -151.53 120.53
CA ARG A 338 24.18 -151.06 121.88
C ARG A 338 23.94 -152.12 122.95
N PHE A 339 22.88 -152.91 122.86
CA PHE A 339 22.59 -153.99 123.82
C PHE A 339 23.69 -155.05 123.81
N LYS A 340 24.27 -155.36 122.63
CA LYS A 340 25.46 -156.23 122.50
C LYS A 340 26.78 -155.57 122.94
N ALA A 341 26.78 -154.29 123.30
CA ALA A 341 27.97 -153.51 123.68
C ALA A 341 27.87 -152.91 125.10
N CYS A 342 27.05 -153.50 125.98
CA CYS A 342 26.84 -153.03 127.36
C CYS A 342 26.90 -154.18 128.39
N ILE A 343 27.78 -155.16 128.16
CA ILE A 343 28.28 -156.04 129.23
C ILE A 343 29.37 -155.32 130.03
N ASP A 344 30.23 -154.53 129.36
CA ASP A 344 31.24 -153.71 130.02
C ASP A 344 30.67 -152.35 130.45
N ASN A 345 30.57 -152.17 131.77
CA ASN A 345 30.59 -150.92 132.56
C ASN A 345 30.12 -149.63 131.83
N GLY A 346 28.97 -149.03 132.10
CA GLY A 346 28.31 -148.86 133.40
C GLY A 346 28.98 -147.71 134.19
N GLY A 347 28.36 -146.55 134.41
CA GLY A 347 27.05 -146.03 134.01
C GLY A 347 26.74 -144.71 134.75
N ILE A 348 25.46 -144.30 134.84
CA ILE A 348 24.92 -143.36 135.88
C ILE A 348 25.32 -141.86 135.75
N ARG A 349 24.52 -140.81 136.09
CA ARG A 349 23.05 -140.54 136.14
C ARG A 349 22.79 -139.00 136.24
N LYS A 350 21.89 -138.45 135.39
CA LYS A 350 20.89 -137.36 135.69
C LYS A 350 21.49 -136.00 136.17
N ARG A 351 20.78 -134.90 136.48
CA ARG A 351 19.35 -134.43 136.54
C ARG A 351 19.38 -132.88 136.21
N SER A 352 18.38 -131.98 136.22
CA SER A 352 16.93 -131.92 136.50
C SER A 352 16.33 -130.57 135.97
N THR A 353 14.99 -130.43 135.92
CA THR A 353 14.21 -129.18 136.18
C THR A 353 14.26 -128.01 135.15
N SER A 354 13.25 -127.17 134.90
CA SER A 354 11.87 -127.00 135.44
C SER A 354 10.86 -126.52 134.36
N GLN A 355 9.56 -126.53 134.69
CA GLN A 355 8.39 -125.98 133.96
C GLN A 355 7.52 -125.12 134.95
N PRO A 356 6.36 -124.50 134.60
CA PRO A 356 5.93 -123.74 133.41
C PRO A 356 5.08 -122.47 133.79
N ARG A 357 4.22 -121.97 132.85
CA ARG A 357 3.20 -120.87 132.92
C ARG A 357 3.73 -119.46 132.56
N GLY A 358 2.99 -118.58 131.89
CA GLY A 358 1.67 -118.72 131.21
C GLY A 358 1.05 -117.36 130.78
N SER A 359 -0.22 -117.36 130.30
CA SER A 359 -1.12 -116.21 129.99
C SER A 359 -1.34 -115.82 128.51
N THR A 360 -2.38 -115.00 128.26
CA THR A 360 -3.12 -114.85 126.98
C THR A 360 -3.56 -113.40 126.67
N ILE A 361 -3.53 -113.00 125.38
CA ILE A 361 -4.16 -111.80 124.77
C ILE A 361 -4.59 -112.16 123.32
N SER A 362 -5.43 -111.39 122.59
CA SER A 362 -6.88 -111.17 122.70
C SER A 362 -7.38 -110.24 121.57
N ARG A 363 -8.25 -110.75 120.69
CA ARG A 363 -9.27 -110.07 119.84
C ARG A 363 -8.92 -108.97 118.79
N SER A 364 -9.69 -109.07 117.69
CA SER A 364 -10.38 -108.01 116.90
C SER A 364 -9.81 -107.35 115.62
N SER A 365 -10.76 -106.78 114.88
CA SER A 365 -10.82 -106.02 113.60
C SER A 365 -12.17 -105.21 113.67
N PRO A 366 -12.66 -104.38 112.72
CA PRO A 366 -12.12 -103.81 111.47
C PRO A 366 -12.42 -102.27 111.25
N LEU A 367 -12.13 -101.72 110.04
CA LEU A 367 -12.85 -100.67 109.25
C LEU A 367 -13.30 -99.26 109.79
N ARG A 368 -13.08 -98.19 108.94
CA ARG A 368 -14.05 -97.12 108.45
C ARG A 368 -14.03 -95.63 108.93
N GLN A 369 -13.50 -94.71 108.07
CA GLN A 369 -13.95 -93.30 107.72
C GLN A 369 -14.07 -92.20 108.85
N PRO A 370 -14.44 -90.88 108.62
CA PRO A 370 -14.78 -90.06 107.41
C PRO A 370 -14.24 -88.57 107.30
N SER A 371 -14.40 -87.92 106.11
CA SER A 371 -14.72 -86.46 105.82
C SER A 371 -13.74 -85.31 106.27
N ILE A 372 -13.71 -84.04 105.78
CA ILE A 372 -14.57 -83.11 104.97
C ILE A 372 -13.71 -82.29 103.93
N GLU A 373 -14.38 -81.64 102.95
CA GLU A 373 -14.05 -80.60 101.91
C GLU A 373 -12.85 -79.60 102.09
N THR A 374 -12.41 -78.76 101.11
CA THR A 374 -13.03 -78.19 99.88
C THR A 374 -11.99 -77.77 98.79
N GLU A 375 -12.38 -77.81 97.49
CA GLU A 375 -11.95 -76.95 96.33
C GLU A 375 -10.45 -76.63 96.02
N ASN A 376 -9.98 -76.43 94.78
CA ASN A 376 -10.61 -76.07 93.50
C ASN A 376 -10.01 -76.84 92.29
N ALA A 377 -10.62 -76.77 91.09
CA ALA A 377 -10.38 -77.70 89.97
C ALA A 377 -9.63 -77.15 88.73
N SER A 378 -8.86 -78.04 88.08
CA SER A 378 -8.78 -78.41 86.63
C SER A 378 -8.70 -77.34 85.51
N ALA A 379 -8.11 -77.56 84.32
CA ALA A 379 -7.39 -78.69 83.70
C ALA A 379 -6.46 -78.16 82.57
N VAL A 380 -5.23 -78.66 82.38
CA VAL A 380 -4.79 -79.71 81.42
C VAL A 380 -5.07 -79.44 79.92
N GLY A 381 -4.02 -79.46 79.07
CA GLY A 381 -4.10 -79.54 77.59
C GLY A 381 -3.32 -78.44 76.84
N ILE A 382 -1.99 -78.47 76.69
CA ILE A 382 -1.14 -79.28 75.76
C ILE A 382 -1.08 -78.76 74.30
N HIS A 383 0.03 -78.06 74.02
CA HIS A 383 0.87 -78.05 72.80
C HIS A 383 0.37 -77.67 71.38
N ASN A 384 0.92 -76.53 70.93
CA ASN A 384 1.84 -76.39 69.77
C ASN A 384 1.32 -76.18 68.32
N ARG A 385 1.94 -75.12 67.74
CA ARG A 385 2.37 -74.93 66.33
C ARG A 385 1.33 -74.43 65.32
N ALA A 386 1.74 -73.40 64.59
CA ALA A 386 0.92 -72.68 63.61
C ALA A 386 1.13 -73.18 62.16
N ASP A 387 0.14 -72.96 61.29
CA ASP A 387 0.39 -72.77 59.86
C ASP A 387 -0.73 -72.00 59.08
N ARG A 388 -0.29 -71.33 58.01
CA ARG A 388 -0.95 -70.82 56.78
C ARG A 388 -2.47 -70.49 56.70
N PHE A 389 -2.73 -69.19 56.47
CA PHE A 389 -3.51 -68.59 55.36
C PHE A 389 -4.85 -69.20 54.89
N LYS A 390 -5.96 -68.41 54.93
CA LYS A 390 -6.84 -68.16 53.74
C LYS A 390 -7.99 -67.11 53.87
N LYS A 391 -8.02 -66.18 52.89
CA LYS A 391 -9.18 -65.75 52.05
C LYS A 391 -10.26 -64.73 52.55
N LYS A 392 -10.39 -63.65 51.74
CA LYS A 392 -11.61 -62.95 51.21
C LYS A 392 -12.43 -61.89 52.03
N CYS A 393 -12.19 -60.61 51.66
CA CYS A 393 -13.13 -59.58 51.13
C CYS A 393 -14.46 -59.15 51.83
N GLY A 394 -14.65 -57.82 51.94
CA GLY A 394 -15.92 -57.10 52.17
C GLY A 394 -16.03 -56.40 53.54
N SER A 395 -16.81 -55.33 53.78
CA SER A 395 -17.50 -54.37 52.88
C SER A 395 -18.11 -53.20 53.69
N GLY A 396 -17.88 -51.92 53.31
CA GLY A 396 -18.53 -50.72 53.89
C GLY A 396 -18.23 -50.42 55.37
N GLU A 397 -18.67 -49.32 56.01
CA GLU A 397 -19.07 -47.98 55.54
C GLU A 397 -19.06 -47.01 56.77
N ASN A 398 -19.72 -45.84 56.70
CA ASN A 398 -19.94 -44.82 57.75
C ASN A 398 -18.75 -43.86 58.01
N LEU A 399 -18.81 -42.54 57.74
CA LEU A 399 -19.72 -41.44 58.14
C LEU A 399 -19.28 -40.70 59.43
N LEU A 400 -18.80 -39.45 59.27
CA LEU A 400 -19.15 -38.22 60.02
C LEU A 400 -18.32 -37.05 59.44
N ARG A 401 -18.95 -36.10 58.72
CA ARG A 401 -19.30 -34.72 59.18
C ARG A 401 -18.09 -33.86 59.58
N LYS A 402 -17.75 -32.81 58.81
CA LYS A 402 -18.41 -31.50 58.63
C LYS A 402 -17.96 -30.48 59.71
N GLY A 403 -17.41 -29.32 59.37
CA GLY A 403 -17.17 -28.77 58.02
C GLY A 403 -16.38 -27.45 58.06
N MET A 404 -16.48 -26.65 56.99
CA MET A 404 -15.84 -25.31 56.92
C MET A 404 -16.40 -24.34 57.97
N TRP A 405 -15.67 -23.25 58.27
CA TRP A 405 -16.15 -21.85 58.24
C TRP A 405 -15.01 -20.86 58.56
N MET A 406 -15.16 -19.60 58.11
CA MET A 406 -14.24 -18.44 58.23
C MET A 406 -12.86 -18.59 57.55
N SER A 407 -12.34 -17.70 56.68
CA SER A 407 -12.51 -16.26 56.37
C SER A 407 -11.56 -15.30 57.11
N ARG A 408 -10.55 -14.79 56.36
CA ARG A 408 -9.90 -13.44 56.37
C ARG A 408 -8.68 -13.50 55.45
N SER A 409 -8.34 -12.53 54.61
CA SER A 409 -8.96 -11.23 54.21
C SER A 409 -8.61 -10.98 52.72
N LYS A 410 -9.45 -10.36 51.86
CA LYS A 410 -9.87 -8.93 51.81
C LYS A 410 -8.69 -7.93 51.80
N VAL A 411 -8.66 -6.90 50.94
CA VAL A 411 -9.48 -6.58 49.74
C VAL A 411 -8.80 -5.48 48.89
N VAL A 412 -9.22 -5.34 47.62
CA VAL A 412 -9.30 -4.16 46.72
C VAL A 412 -9.40 -4.79 45.31
N ASP A 413 -10.57 -5.16 44.79
CA ASP A 413 -11.85 -4.45 44.51
C ASP A 413 -11.88 -3.81 43.10
N SER A 414 -13.04 -3.82 42.44
CA SER A 414 -13.16 -3.81 40.97
C SER A 414 -13.82 -2.54 40.41
N GLY A 415 -13.27 -1.99 39.32
CA GLY A 415 -13.58 -0.64 38.81
C GLY A 415 -14.34 -0.49 37.48
N GLY A 416 -14.67 -1.58 36.79
CA GLY A 416 -15.61 -1.61 35.66
C GLY A 416 -15.12 -1.15 34.27
N LYS A 417 -16.05 -1.24 33.29
CA LYS A 417 -15.92 -0.92 31.85
C LYS A 417 -15.06 -1.87 31.01
N GLU A 418 -15.57 -3.08 30.80
CA GLU A 418 -15.50 -3.69 29.47
C GLU A 418 -16.43 -2.92 28.51
N ASN A 419 -15.90 -2.55 27.33
CA ASN A 419 -16.59 -2.14 26.10
C ASN A 419 -15.54 -1.55 25.14
N ALA A 420 -14.88 -2.41 24.38
CA ALA A 420 -13.82 -2.04 23.44
C ALA A 420 -13.86 -2.90 22.16
N GLU A 421 -15.07 -3.17 21.64
CA GLU A 421 -15.20 -3.77 20.32
C GLU A 421 -14.69 -2.80 19.24
N VAL A 422 -13.66 -3.27 18.54
CA VAL A 422 -13.43 -3.13 17.10
C VAL A 422 -14.04 -1.86 16.45
N LYS A 423 -13.35 -0.72 16.59
CA LYS A 423 -13.48 0.38 15.62
C LYS A 423 -12.57 0.13 14.43
N THR A 424 -13.14 -0.31 13.32
CA THR A 424 -12.49 -0.32 12.01
C THR A 424 -12.33 1.09 11.46
N ASN A 425 -11.32 1.82 11.93
CA ASN A 425 -10.94 3.10 11.34
C ASN A 425 -9.96 2.85 10.19
N THR A 426 -10.51 2.69 8.99
CA THR A 426 -9.75 2.79 7.73
C THR A 426 -9.38 4.26 7.54
N ASP A 427 -8.22 4.68 8.05
CA ASP A 427 -7.78 6.07 7.89
C ASP A 427 -7.20 6.30 6.49
N SER A 428 -7.68 7.34 5.82
CA SER A 428 -7.45 7.55 4.40
C SER A 428 -6.18 8.37 4.16
N TYR A 429 -5.23 7.80 3.40
CA TYR A 429 -4.14 8.57 2.82
C TYR A 429 -4.70 9.53 1.75
N ILE A 430 -5.01 10.75 2.18
CA ILE A 430 -5.37 11.86 1.30
C ILE A 430 -4.22 12.87 1.27
N ASP A 431 -3.88 13.26 0.05
CA ASP A 431 -2.79 14.15 -0.31
C ASP A 431 -2.92 15.58 0.28
N LYS A 432 -1.80 16.30 0.38
CA LYS A 432 -1.70 17.66 0.94
C LYS A 432 -1.09 18.69 -0.03
N HIS A 433 -1.60 18.77 -1.26
CA HIS A 433 -1.24 19.85 -2.19
C HIS A 433 -2.19 21.07 -2.16
N LYS A 434 -1.86 21.98 -1.23
CA LYS A 434 -1.92 23.46 -1.26
C LYS A 434 -3.05 24.24 -1.98
N SER A 435 -3.38 25.35 -1.29
CA SER A 435 -3.68 26.71 -1.78
C SER A 435 -5.14 27.16 -1.96
N ASN A 436 -5.32 28.42 -1.56
CA ASN A 436 -6.57 29.17 -1.47
C ASN A 436 -7.15 29.48 -2.86
N ASP A 437 -8.46 29.67 -2.92
CA ASP A 437 -8.99 30.92 -3.47
C ASP A 437 -10.30 31.32 -2.77
N ALA A 438 -10.80 32.54 -3.02
CA ALA A 438 -11.82 33.17 -2.18
C ALA A 438 -13.24 33.23 -2.79
N ALA A 439 -14.19 33.68 -1.94
CA ALA A 439 -15.44 34.42 -2.26
C ALA A 439 -16.82 33.69 -2.19
N ILE A 440 -17.68 34.26 -1.33
CA ILE A 440 -19.12 34.56 -1.54
C ILE A 440 -20.19 33.45 -1.34
N SER A 441 -20.83 33.53 -0.15
CA SER A 441 -22.26 33.37 0.21
C SER A 441 -23.17 32.28 -0.43
N ALA A 442 -23.99 31.62 0.40
CA ALA A 442 -25.43 31.96 0.57
C ALA A 442 -26.12 31.08 1.62
N GLU A 443 -27.22 31.57 2.21
CA GLU A 443 -28.10 30.82 3.11
C GLU A 443 -29.14 29.98 2.36
N THR A 444 -29.73 28.98 3.01
CA THR A 444 -31.19 28.78 2.93
C THR A 444 -31.71 27.93 4.10
N ASN A 445 -32.83 28.35 4.70
CA ASN A 445 -33.56 27.61 5.73
C ASN A 445 -34.78 26.90 5.12
N SER A 446 -35.20 25.76 5.68
CA SER A 446 -36.63 25.39 5.72
C SER A 446 -36.95 24.55 6.96
N LYS A 447 -38.14 24.74 7.54
CA LYS A 447 -38.54 24.16 8.84
C LYS A 447 -40.07 24.18 9.01
N VAL A 448 -40.75 23.14 8.54
CA VAL A 448 -42.22 22.91 8.63
C VAL A 448 -42.47 21.39 8.68
N GLY A 449 -43.40 20.81 9.44
CA GLY A 449 -44.27 21.36 10.49
C GLY A 449 -45.78 21.14 10.25
N GLY A 450 -46.37 20.06 10.78
CA GLY A 450 -47.83 19.86 10.81
C GLY A 450 -48.28 18.39 10.94
N ASN A 451 -49.27 18.14 11.79
CA ASN A 451 -50.06 16.89 11.84
C ASN A 451 -51.39 17.08 11.07
N GLU A 452 -52.10 16.00 10.72
CA GLU A 452 -53.38 15.63 11.38
C GLU A 452 -53.95 14.29 10.84
N ASP A 453 -54.94 13.75 11.57
CA ASP A 453 -55.51 12.41 11.39
C ASP A 453 -56.41 12.24 10.15
N LEU A 454 -56.50 11.00 9.65
CA LEU A 454 -57.76 10.48 9.09
C LEU A 454 -57.84 8.94 9.24
N GLN A 455 -58.89 8.45 9.92
CA GLN A 455 -59.10 7.01 10.14
C GLN A 455 -59.81 6.34 8.96
N SER A 456 -59.47 5.08 8.68
CA SER A 456 -60.36 4.13 8.00
C SER A 456 -60.24 2.73 8.63
N LYS A 457 -61.28 1.90 8.50
CA LYS A 457 -61.43 0.62 9.23
C LYS A 457 -61.15 -0.58 8.32
N GLY A 458 -60.50 -1.63 8.83
CA GLY A 458 -60.57 -2.95 8.19
C GLY A 458 -59.68 -4.08 8.75
N GLY A 459 -60.33 -5.12 9.30
CA GLY A 459 -59.97 -6.53 9.04
C GLY A 459 -58.61 -7.10 9.48
N THR A 460 -58.61 -7.79 10.61
CA THR A 460 -57.55 -8.70 11.10
C THR A 460 -57.08 -9.76 10.08
N ILE A 461 -55.77 -9.96 9.94
CA ILE A 461 -55.02 -11.25 10.11
C ILE A 461 -53.53 -11.04 9.78
N SER A 462 -52.66 -11.91 10.32
CA SER A 462 -51.20 -11.74 10.36
C SER A 462 -50.45 -12.17 9.09
N SER A 463 -49.61 -11.27 8.59
CA SER A 463 -48.24 -11.60 8.16
C SER A 463 -47.29 -10.55 8.72
N SER A 464 -46.09 -10.94 9.17
CA SER A 464 -45.06 -9.99 9.60
C SER A 464 -44.43 -9.33 8.38
N GLU A 465 -45.00 -8.19 7.96
CA GLU A 465 -44.35 -7.27 7.03
C GLU A 465 -42.97 -6.90 7.61
N ASP A 466 -41.88 -7.23 6.90
CA ASP A 466 -40.51 -6.92 7.35
C ASP A 466 -40.22 -5.44 7.12
N VAL A 467 -40.83 -4.58 7.94
CA VAL A 467 -40.63 -3.14 7.93
C VAL A 467 -39.27 -2.83 8.55
N VAL A 468 -38.21 -3.14 7.79
CA VAL A 468 -36.84 -2.71 8.04
C VAL A 468 -36.87 -1.21 8.31
N SER A 469 -36.62 -0.84 9.57
CA SER A 469 -36.79 0.53 10.07
C SER A 469 -36.15 1.54 9.12
N GLY A 470 -36.87 2.60 8.73
CA GLY A 470 -36.46 3.50 7.64
C GLY A 470 -35.04 4.04 7.77
N PHE A 471 -34.58 4.27 9.00
CA PHE A 471 -33.19 4.64 9.32
C PHE A 471 -32.13 3.64 8.81
N LEU A 472 -32.43 2.33 8.84
CA LEU A 472 -31.57 1.29 8.26
C LEU A 472 -31.58 1.34 6.73
N TYR A 473 -32.72 1.64 6.12
CA TYR A 473 -32.83 1.81 4.66
C TYR A 473 -32.10 3.07 4.19
N ASP A 474 -32.23 4.19 4.90
CA ASP A 474 -31.48 5.42 4.65
C ASP A 474 -29.98 5.23 4.84
N ARG A 475 -29.56 4.53 5.90
CA ARG A 475 -28.15 4.19 6.14
C ARG A 475 -27.59 3.28 5.05
N LEU A 476 -28.34 2.25 4.64
CA LEU A 476 -27.95 1.35 3.53
C LEU A 476 -27.89 2.11 2.19
N ARG A 477 -28.84 3.02 1.96
CA ARG A 477 -28.89 3.89 0.77
C ARG A 477 -27.67 4.82 0.72
N GLU A 478 -27.29 5.44 1.83
CA GLU A 478 -26.12 6.30 1.90
C GLU A 478 -24.81 5.49 1.76
N GLU A 479 -24.73 4.30 2.36
CA GLU A 479 -23.60 3.37 2.15
C GLU A 479 -23.48 2.94 0.67
N VAL A 480 -24.58 2.61 0.00
CA VAL A 480 -24.61 2.30 -1.44
C VAL A 480 -24.22 3.51 -2.31
N ILE A 481 -24.63 4.72 -1.93
CA ILE A 481 -24.22 5.96 -2.59
C ILE A 481 -22.71 6.19 -2.42
N ASN A 482 -22.14 5.96 -1.24
CA ASN A 482 -20.72 6.13 -0.98
C ASN A 482 -19.85 5.03 -1.61
N LEU A 483 -20.35 3.79 -1.65
CA LEU A 483 -19.75 2.70 -2.43
C LEU A 483 -19.73 3.00 -3.94
N ARG A 484 -20.79 3.62 -4.50
CA ARG A 484 -20.80 4.07 -5.90
C ARG A 484 -19.75 5.14 -6.16
N LYS A 485 -19.72 6.22 -5.37
CA LYS A 485 -18.66 7.27 -5.45
C LYS A 485 -17.25 6.68 -5.33
N TYR A 486 -17.06 5.69 -4.45
CA TYR A 486 -15.77 5.00 -4.28
C TYR A 486 -15.41 4.13 -5.51
N CYS A 487 -16.39 3.46 -6.12
CA CYS A 487 -16.18 2.73 -7.38
C CYS A 487 -15.84 3.70 -8.53
N GLU A 488 -16.61 4.78 -8.70
CA GLU A 488 -16.41 5.81 -9.74
C GLU A 488 -15.02 6.46 -9.63
N THR A 489 -14.59 6.86 -8.43
CA THR A 489 -13.24 7.43 -8.21
C THR A 489 -12.13 6.41 -8.45
N LYS A 490 -12.34 5.14 -8.08
CA LYS A 490 -11.40 4.05 -8.36
C LYS A 490 -11.33 3.70 -9.86
N GLU A 491 -12.44 3.77 -10.57
CA GLU A 491 -12.54 3.57 -12.01
C GLU A 491 -11.86 4.70 -12.79
N CYS A 492 -12.04 5.96 -12.38
CA CYS A 492 -11.26 7.09 -12.88
C CYS A 492 -9.74 6.92 -12.65
N SER A 493 -9.33 6.45 -11.47
CA SER A 493 -7.93 6.16 -11.16
C SER A 493 -7.37 5.01 -12.01
N LEU A 494 -8.17 3.97 -12.28
CA LEU A 494 -7.78 2.84 -13.13
C LEU A 494 -7.65 3.27 -14.60
N ASN A 495 -8.62 4.03 -15.12
CA ASN A 495 -8.56 4.59 -16.47
C ASN A 495 -7.32 5.50 -16.70
N ALA A 496 -6.91 6.27 -15.68
CA ALA A 496 -5.67 7.05 -15.76
C ALA A 496 -4.41 6.16 -15.86
N LYS A 497 -4.37 5.05 -15.10
CA LYS A 497 -3.28 4.06 -15.18
C LYS A 497 -3.26 3.31 -16.51
N ASP A 498 -4.41 2.98 -17.08
CA ASP A 498 -4.48 2.36 -18.41
C ASP A 498 -3.99 3.30 -19.52
N GLN A 499 -4.26 4.61 -19.40
CA GLN A 499 -3.66 5.60 -20.30
C GLN A 499 -2.13 5.69 -20.13
N GLU A 500 -1.61 5.65 -18.90
CA GLU A 500 -0.17 5.57 -18.64
C GLU A 500 0.45 4.30 -19.24
N ILE A 501 -0.17 3.14 -19.04
CA ILE A 501 0.27 1.84 -19.60
C ILE A 501 0.29 1.90 -21.13
N GLN A 502 -0.73 2.46 -21.78
CA GLN A 502 -0.71 2.67 -23.23
C GLN A 502 0.43 3.59 -23.68
N MET A 503 0.74 4.64 -22.92
CA MET A 503 1.85 5.56 -23.23
C MET A 503 3.21 4.91 -22.99
N LEU A 504 3.36 4.07 -21.98
CA LEU A 504 4.55 3.24 -21.76
C LEU A 504 4.72 2.21 -22.87
N MET A 505 3.66 1.53 -23.30
CA MET A 505 3.71 0.58 -24.41
C MET A 505 4.16 1.26 -25.72
N LYS A 506 3.61 2.44 -26.04
CA LYS A 506 4.06 3.27 -27.18
C LYS A 506 5.53 3.69 -27.07
N LYS A 507 6.02 4.00 -25.86
CA LYS A 507 7.45 4.28 -25.61
C LYS A 507 8.33 3.04 -25.81
N VAL A 508 7.88 1.85 -25.37
CA VAL A 508 8.59 0.57 -25.58
C VAL A 508 8.65 0.21 -27.08
N ASP A 509 7.58 0.40 -27.84
CA ASP A 509 7.58 0.23 -29.30
C ASP A 509 8.58 1.16 -29.99
N ALA A 510 8.62 2.43 -29.58
CA ALA A 510 9.55 3.42 -30.12
C ALA A 510 11.01 3.09 -29.79
N LEU A 511 11.30 2.68 -28.55
CA LEU A 511 12.62 2.22 -28.13
C LEU A 511 13.04 0.96 -28.89
N THR A 512 12.14 -0.01 -29.06
CA THR A 512 12.41 -1.26 -29.80
C THR A 512 12.77 -0.98 -31.25
N LYS A 513 12.04 -0.08 -31.92
CA LYS A 513 12.35 0.39 -33.28
C LYS A 513 13.68 1.14 -33.35
N SER A 514 13.98 1.97 -32.36
CA SER A 514 15.27 2.69 -32.26
C SER A 514 16.46 1.72 -32.11
N ILE A 515 16.32 0.72 -31.22
CA ILE A 515 17.30 -0.34 -31.01
C ILE A 515 17.50 -1.15 -32.30
N GLU A 516 16.44 -1.46 -33.05
CA GLU A 516 16.56 -2.17 -34.33
C GLU A 516 17.30 -1.33 -35.40
N VAL A 517 17.04 -0.02 -35.45
CA VAL A 517 17.73 0.91 -36.37
C VAL A 517 19.22 1.03 -36.03
N GLU A 518 19.56 1.22 -34.75
CA GLU A 518 20.97 1.27 -34.31
C GLU A 518 21.66 -0.09 -34.48
N PHE A 519 20.99 -1.22 -34.22
CA PHE A 519 21.54 -2.56 -34.50
C PHE A 519 21.83 -2.75 -36.00
N ARG A 520 20.88 -2.37 -36.88
CA ARG A 520 21.08 -2.38 -38.34
C ARG A 520 22.22 -1.43 -38.77
N LYS A 521 22.41 -0.29 -38.08
CA LYS A 521 23.52 0.67 -38.32
C LYS A 521 24.87 0.11 -37.87
N VAL A 522 24.99 -0.38 -36.64
CA VAL A 522 26.21 -1.04 -36.12
C VAL A 522 26.61 -2.21 -37.02
N LYS A 523 25.66 -2.99 -37.53
CA LYS A 523 25.95 -4.07 -38.50
C LYS A 523 26.54 -3.57 -39.83
N ARG A 524 26.10 -2.40 -40.33
CA ARG A 524 26.71 -1.74 -41.52
C ARG A 524 28.08 -1.16 -41.19
N GLU A 525 28.23 -0.55 -40.01
CA GLU A 525 29.47 0.10 -39.56
C GLU A 525 30.59 -0.93 -39.31
N ALA A 526 30.26 -2.09 -38.76
CA ALA A 526 31.18 -3.22 -38.64
C ALA A 526 31.66 -3.72 -40.02
N ALA A 527 30.73 -3.94 -40.96
CA ALA A 527 31.05 -4.34 -42.32
C ALA A 527 31.80 -3.27 -43.15
N ALA A 528 31.71 -1.99 -42.74
CA ALA A 528 32.53 -0.92 -43.29
C ALA A 528 33.96 -0.95 -42.71
N ARG A 529 34.10 -1.02 -41.38
CA ARG A 529 35.42 -1.14 -40.72
C ARG A 529 36.19 -2.38 -41.13
N GLU A 530 35.51 -3.49 -41.41
CA GLU A 530 36.15 -4.70 -41.95
C GLU A 530 36.79 -4.45 -43.33
N LYS A 531 36.11 -3.68 -44.20
CA LYS A 531 36.64 -3.30 -45.52
C LYS A 531 37.79 -2.29 -45.42
N GLU A 532 37.73 -1.35 -44.48
CA GLU A 532 38.86 -0.43 -44.20
C GLU A 532 40.07 -1.17 -43.60
N ALA A 533 39.85 -2.12 -42.69
CA ALA A 533 40.91 -2.92 -42.09
C ALA A 533 41.63 -3.85 -43.10
N VAL A 534 40.97 -4.19 -44.21
CA VAL A 534 41.59 -4.96 -45.30
C VAL A 534 42.44 -4.07 -46.23
N SER A 535 42.12 -2.78 -46.40
CA SER A 535 42.94 -1.86 -47.21
C SER A 535 44.14 -1.27 -46.44
N ALA A 536 44.05 -1.16 -45.10
CA ALA A 536 45.06 -0.56 -44.25
C ALA A 536 46.27 -1.48 -43.92
N LYS A 537 47.11 -1.81 -44.92
CA LYS A 537 48.42 -2.49 -44.71
C LYS A 537 49.55 -1.90 -45.54
N PRO A 538 50.57 -1.33 -44.86
CA PRO A 538 51.95 -1.52 -45.32
C PRO A 538 52.98 -1.80 -44.20
N ASN A 539 53.90 -2.72 -44.49
CA ASN A 539 55.29 -2.89 -44.04
C ASN A 539 55.74 -2.72 -42.56
N LYS A 540 56.55 -3.71 -42.15
CA LYS A 540 57.49 -3.74 -41.01
C LYS A 540 58.95 -3.60 -41.55
N PRO A 541 60.00 -3.53 -40.72
CA PRO A 541 60.18 -2.81 -39.44
C PRO A 541 61.52 -2.04 -39.37
N LYS A 542 61.79 -1.32 -38.27
CA LYS A 542 63.17 -1.13 -37.75
C LYS A 542 63.18 -1.02 -36.21
N ARG A 543 64.35 -1.27 -35.60
CA ARG A 543 64.58 -1.38 -34.14
C ARG A 543 65.07 -0.05 -33.52
N PHE A 544 65.39 -0.12 -32.22
CA PHE A 544 65.85 0.92 -31.27
C PHE A 544 64.70 1.66 -30.54
N GLY A 545 64.77 1.90 -29.23
CA GLY A 545 65.78 1.48 -28.24
C GLY A 545 65.23 1.48 -26.81
N VAL A 546 65.91 0.80 -25.88
CA VAL A 546 65.47 0.72 -24.47
C VAL A 546 65.96 1.96 -23.70
N ILE A 547 65.05 2.65 -23.01
CA ILE A 547 65.39 3.59 -21.93
C ILE A 547 64.50 3.30 -20.72
N THR A 548 65.14 2.95 -19.60
CA THR A 548 64.49 2.70 -18.30
C THR A 548 64.56 3.93 -17.41
N TYR A 549 63.41 4.44 -16.94
CA TYR A 549 63.34 5.53 -15.98
C TYR A 549 62.90 5.02 -14.60
N SER A 550 63.82 4.96 -13.64
CA SER A 550 63.54 4.47 -12.28
C SER A 550 63.33 5.62 -11.30
N LYS A 551 62.09 5.89 -10.86
CA LYS A 551 61.88 6.77 -9.68
C LYS A 551 60.75 6.34 -8.74
N ARG A 552 61.22 5.92 -7.56
CA ARG A 552 60.58 5.51 -6.30
C ARG A 552 59.25 6.18 -5.90
N ARG A 553 58.39 5.33 -5.32
CA ARG A 553 57.53 5.53 -4.11
C ARG A 553 56.46 6.64 -4.13
N LEU A 554 55.22 6.22 -3.91
CA LEU A 554 54.57 6.31 -2.59
C LEU A 554 53.64 5.09 -2.40
N GLY A 555 53.39 4.67 -1.15
CA GLY A 555 52.68 3.43 -0.85
C GLY A 555 51.32 3.65 -0.20
N ILE A 556 50.27 3.05 -0.77
CA ILE A 556 48.93 2.96 -0.17
C ILE A 556 48.56 1.46 -0.15
N PRO A 557 48.21 0.86 1.02
CA PRO A 557 47.90 -0.56 1.09
C PRO A 557 46.58 -0.87 0.38
N SER A 558 46.62 -1.79 -0.58
CA SER A 558 45.50 -2.09 -1.47
C SER A 558 44.36 -2.87 -0.80
N LYS A 559 43.10 -2.46 -1.02
CA LYS A 559 41.88 -3.22 -0.66
C LYS A 559 41.83 -4.64 -1.27
N SER A 560 42.66 -4.93 -2.28
CA SER A 560 42.78 -6.18 -3.03
C SER A 560 43.13 -7.45 -2.22
N ARG A 561 43.34 -7.35 -0.90
CA ARG A 561 43.55 -8.51 -0.02
C ARG A 561 42.25 -9.08 0.57
N ALA A 562 41.22 -8.24 0.76
CA ALA A 562 39.89 -8.70 1.22
C ALA A 562 39.16 -9.47 0.11
N LEU A 563 39.09 -8.89 -1.10
CA LEU A 563 38.48 -9.53 -2.29
C LEU A 563 39.12 -10.87 -2.67
N ARG A 564 40.37 -11.13 -2.24
CA ARG A 564 41.09 -12.39 -2.48
C ARG A 564 40.81 -13.47 -1.42
N LEU A 565 40.12 -13.12 -0.34
CA LEU A 565 39.57 -14.07 0.63
C LEU A 565 38.11 -14.41 0.28
N GLU A 566 37.28 -13.41 -0.02
CA GLU A 566 35.91 -13.59 -0.52
C GLU A 566 35.84 -14.59 -1.68
N LEU A 567 36.61 -14.35 -2.76
CA LEU A 567 36.64 -15.23 -3.93
C LEU A 567 37.16 -16.65 -3.63
N ARG A 568 37.77 -16.87 -2.48
CA ARG A 568 38.29 -18.18 -2.02
C ARG A 568 37.30 -18.94 -1.13
N ILE A 569 36.33 -18.24 -0.54
CA ILE A 569 35.25 -18.82 0.24
C ILE A 569 34.14 -19.29 -0.70
N SER A 570 33.68 -18.44 -1.63
CA SER A 570 32.65 -18.82 -2.62
C SER A 570 33.05 -20.05 -3.44
N ASN A 571 34.32 -20.13 -3.87
CA ASN A 571 34.81 -21.26 -4.68
C ASN A 571 34.93 -22.61 -3.93
N GLN A 572 34.80 -22.66 -2.60
CA GLN A 572 34.71 -23.93 -1.87
C GLN A 572 33.26 -24.39 -1.61
N ILE A 573 32.30 -23.47 -1.63
CA ILE A 573 30.88 -23.80 -1.44
C ILE A 573 30.27 -24.42 -2.71
N SER A 574 30.79 -24.05 -3.89
CA SER A 574 30.29 -24.56 -5.19
C SER A 574 30.71 -26.01 -5.54
N THR A 575 31.56 -26.67 -4.75
CA THR A 575 32.18 -27.97 -5.11
C THR A 575 31.62 -29.19 -4.37
N SER A 576 30.50 -29.08 -3.63
CA SER A 576 30.03 -30.15 -2.73
C SER A 576 28.55 -30.53 -2.83
N THR A 577 27.91 -30.40 -4.00
CA THR A 577 26.51 -30.83 -4.19
C THR A 577 26.24 -31.46 -5.56
N SER A 578 26.66 -32.72 -5.77
CA SER A 578 26.09 -33.68 -6.76
C SER A 578 26.74 -35.07 -6.64
N PRO A 579 25.99 -36.14 -6.32
CA PRO A 579 26.32 -37.51 -6.71
C PRO A 579 25.61 -37.90 -8.02
N GLU A 580 26.29 -38.61 -8.91
CA GLU A 580 25.72 -39.08 -10.20
C GLU A 580 24.82 -40.32 -10.08
N LEU A 581 24.14 -40.66 -11.19
CA LEU A 581 23.16 -41.73 -11.28
C LEU A 581 23.79 -43.13 -11.28
N THR A 582 23.01 -44.11 -10.81
CA THR A 582 23.10 -45.51 -11.25
C THR A 582 21.71 -46.02 -11.69
N PRO A 583 21.55 -46.47 -12.94
CA PRO A 583 20.35 -47.19 -13.39
C PRO A 583 20.69 -48.63 -13.77
N ASP A 584 20.21 -49.63 -13.02
CA ASP A 584 20.35 -51.04 -13.45
C ASP A 584 19.28 -52.01 -12.89
N SER A 585 19.19 -53.14 -13.58
CA SER A 585 18.47 -54.39 -13.33
C SER A 585 16.93 -54.42 -13.36
N LYS A 586 16.48 -55.35 -14.21
CA LYS A 586 15.11 -55.90 -14.34
C LYS A 586 14.79 -56.88 -13.20
N TYR A 587 13.56 -57.41 -13.26
CA TYR A 587 12.96 -58.46 -12.42
C TYR A 587 12.62 -57.98 -10.99
N ARG A 588 11.48 -58.37 -10.41
CA ARG A 588 10.59 -59.50 -10.73
C ARG A 588 9.12 -59.13 -10.62
#